data_AF-A0A2M9WPN8-F1
#
_entry.id   AF-A0A2M9WPN8-F1
#
_cell.length_a   1.000
_cell.length_b   1.000
_cell.length_c   1.000
_cell.angle_alpha   90.00
_cell.angle_beta   90.00
_cell.angle_gamma   90.00
#
_symmetry.space_group_name_H-M   'P 1'
#
loop_
_entity.id
_entity.type
_entity.pdbx_description
1 polymer ?
#
loop_
_entity_poly.entity_id
_entity_poly.type
_entity_poly.pdbx_seq_one_letter_code
_entity_poly.pdbx_strand_id
1 'polypeptide(L)'
;MKRFKIPETGDNVILKSKKTADYKEVKIVEVEDEFYAIELATGKSLKDNSETFIGESIPDLLGCLQDKYEIYLEYELVEVSCLD
;
A
#
# COMPACT_ATOMS: atom_id res chain seq x y z
N MET A 1 -0.71 10.38 -20.65
CA MET A 1 -0.81 10.31 -19.18
C MET A 1 -0.84 8.83 -18.83
N LYS A 2 0.14 8.34 -18.05
CA LYS A 2 0.10 6.94 -17.58
C LYS A 2 -1.16 6.79 -16.70
N ARG A 3 -1.97 5.76 -16.95
CA ARG A 3 -3.16 5.47 -16.15
C ARG A 3 -2.69 5.06 -14.76
N PHE A 4 -3.25 5.69 -13.73
CA PHE A 4 -3.09 5.22 -12.36
C PHE A 4 -3.66 3.80 -12.28
N LYS A 5 -2.85 2.83 -11.81
CA LYS A 5 -3.30 1.48 -11.53
C LYS A 5 -3.53 1.38 -10.02
N ILE A 6 -4.72 0.95 -9.61
CA ILE A 6 -5.00 0.63 -8.20
C ILE A 6 -4.18 -0.64 -7.89
N PRO A 7 -3.49 -0.72 -6.74
CA PRO A 7 -2.78 -1.92 -6.34
C PRO A 7 -3.75 -3.08 -6.14
N GLU A 8 -3.25 -4.29 -6.27
CA GLU A 8 -3.98 -5.55 -6.07
C GLU A 8 -3.51 -6.23 -4.77
N THR A 9 -4.27 -7.23 -4.31
CA THR A 9 -3.84 -8.07 -3.19
C THR A 9 -2.49 -8.73 -3.52
N GLY A 10 -1.52 -8.60 -2.62
CA GLY A 10 -0.16 -9.08 -2.78
C GLY A 10 0.85 -8.01 -3.19
N ASP A 11 0.38 -6.86 -3.70
CA ASP A 11 1.25 -5.75 -4.10
C ASP A 11 1.89 -5.06 -2.90
N ASN A 12 3.11 -4.58 -3.12
CA ASN A 12 3.81 -3.73 -2.18
C ASN A 12 3.45 -2.25 -2.42
N VAL A 13 3.36 -1.51 -1.32
CA VAL A 13 3.06 -0.08 -1.29
C VAL A 13 4.01 0.60 -0.33
N ILE A 14 4.58 1.72 -0.74
CA ILE A 14 5.43 2.54 0.13
C ILE A 14 4.56 3.66 0.72
N LEU A 15 4.57 3.73 2.04
CA LEU A 15 3.88 4.75 2.83
C LEU A 15 4.91 5.69 3.43
N LYS A 16 4.79 6.99 3.14
CA LYS A 16 5.57 8.03 3.80
C LYS A 16 4.69 8.79 4.77
N SER A 17 5.10 8.86 6.03
CA SER A 17 4.37 9.60 7.05
C SER A 17 4.20 11.07 6.66
N LYS A 18 3.00 11.63 6.82
CA LYS A 18 2.77 13.08 6.65
C LYS A 18 3.30 13.90 7.83
N LYS A 19 3.54 13.26 8.99
CA LYS A 19 4.00 13.92 10.22
C LYS A 19 5.52 13.80 10.43
N THR A 20 6.14 12.75 9.93
CA THR A 20 7.55 12.42 10.13
C THR A 20 8.22 12.13 8.79
N ALA A 21 9.54 12.03 8.75
CA ALA A 21 10.27 11.67 7.53
C ALA A 21 10.34 10.13 7.30
N ASP A 22 9.57 9.36 8.06
CA ASP A 22 9.67 7.90 8.07
C ASP A 22 8.91 7.28 6.89
N TYR A 23 9.52 6.23 6.33
CA TYR A 23 8.95 5.40 5.29
C TYR A 23 8.64 4.01 5.84
N LYS A 24 7.53 3.45 5.40
CA LYS A 24 7.12 2.09 5.69
C LYS A 24 6.81 1.40 4.37
N GLU A 25 7.36 0.22 4.18
CA GLU A 25 6.95 -0.67 3.09
C GLU A 25 5.90 -1.63 3.63
N VAL A 26 4.74 -1.65 2.98
CA VAL A 26 3.62 -2.51 3.36
C VAL A 26 3.20 -3.38 2.19
N LYS A 27 2.63 -4.54 2.49
CA LYS A 27 1.94 -5.38 1.52
C LYS A 27 0.44 -5.33 1.76
N ILE A 28 -0.33 -5.19 0.68
CA ILE A 28 -1.79 -5.30 0.74
C ILE A 28 -2.16 -6.78 0.79
N VAL A 29 -2.96 -7.18 1.77
CA VAL A 29 -3.42 -8.55 1.93
C VAL A 29 -4.92 -8.57 2.17
N GLU A 30 -5.56 -9.65 1.74
CA GLU A 30 -6.99 -9.91 1.96
C GLU A 30 -7.12 -11.05 2.99
N VAL A 31 -7.94 -10.84 4.01
CA VAL A 31 -8.21 -11.80 5.09
C VAL A 31 -9.70 -11.71 5.42
N GLU A 32 -10.42 -12.83 5.30
CA GLU A 32 -11.85 -12.90 5.62
C GLU A 32 -12.69 -11.79 4.95
N ASP A 33 -12.47 -11.57 3.65
CA ASP A 33 -13.12 -10.53 2.82
C ASP A 33 -12.80 -9.07 3.20
N GLU A 34 -11.82 -8.84 4.10
CA GLU A 34 -11.32 -7.51 4.47
C GLU A 34 -9.87 -7.30 4.01
N PHE A 35 -9.50 -6.05 3.75
CA PHE A 35 -8.17 -5.68 3.25
C PHE A 35 -7.33 -5.01 4.33
N TYR A 36 -6.08 -5.45 4.45
CA TYR A 36 -5.11 -5.00 5.44
C TYR A 36 -3.81 -4.54 4.79
N ALA A 37 -3.13 -3.59 5.43
CA ALA A 37 -1.75 -3.25 5.13
C ALA A 37 -0.82 -3.92 6.15
N ILE A 38 0.08 -4.80 5.70
CA ILE A 38 1.05 -5.49 6.56
C ILE A 38 2.42 -4.85 6.39
N GLU A 39 3.00 -4.32 7.46
CA GLU A 39 4.34 -3.74 7.45
C GLU A 39 5.38 -4.84 7.29
N LEU A 40 6.12 -4.81 6.18
CA LEU A 40 7.07 -5.87 5.81
C LEU A 40 8.20 -6.02 6.83
N ALA A 41 8.66 -4.92 7.42
CA ALA A 41 9.73 -4.93 8.41
C ALA A 41 9.36 -5.70 9.69
N THR A 42 8.08 -5.76 10.05
CA THR A 42 7.62 -6.38 11.31
C THR A 42 6.74 -7.61 11.10
N GLY A 43 6.20 -7.79 9.89
CA GLY A 43 5.20 -8.80 9.57
C GLY A 43 3.85 -8.57 10.26
N LYS A 44 3.63 -7.38 10.84
CA LYS A 44 2.41 -7.05 11.58
C LYS A 44 1.52 -6.12 10.78
N SER A 45 0.22 -6.17 11.08
CA SER A 45 -0.72 -5.20 10.54
C SER A 45 -0.33 -3.78 10.95
N LEU A 46 -0.47 -2.85 10.03
CA LEU A 46 -0.22 -1.44 10.28
C LEU A 46 -1.30 -0.91 11.23
N LYS A 47 -0.87 -0.13 12.22
CA LYS A 47 -1.75 0.43 13.23
C LYS A 47 -1.55 1.92 13.42
N ASP A 48 -2.61 2.60 13.84
CA ASP A 48 -2.57 3.93 14.41
C ASP A 48 -3.25 3.94 15.79
N ASN A 49 -2.56 4.41 16.82
CA ASN A 49 -3.09 4.50 18.19
C ASN A 49 -3.79 3.21 18.69
N SER A 50 -3.29 2.05 18.27
CA SER A 50 -3.82 0.69 18.55
C SER A 50 -4.93 0.18 17.63
N GLU A 51 -5.51 1.04 16.79
CA GLU A 51 -6.46 0.64 15.74
C GLU A 51 -5.70 0.16 14.51
N THR A 52 -6.17 -0.94 13.91
CA THR A 52 -5.57 -1.50 12.69
C THR A 52 -6.17 -0.79 11.48
N PHE A 53 -5.34 -0.47 10.49
CA PHE A 53 -5.85 -0.04 9.19
C PHE A 53 -6.48 -1.22 8.46
N ILE A 54 -7.79 -1.13 8.22
CA ILE A 54 -8.62 -2.11 7.55
C ILE A 54 -9.49 -1.37 6.55
N GLY A 55 -9.84 -2.01 5.44
CA GLY A 55 -10.88 -1.52 4.54
C GLY A 55 -11.70 -2.65 3.92
N GLU A 56 -12.93 -2.35 3.52
CA GLU A 56 -13.85 -3.28 2.84
C GLU A 56 -13.45 -3.52 1.38
N SER A 57 -12.54 -2.69 0.85
CA SER A 57 -11.95 -2.81 -0.47
C SER A 57 -10.57 -2.17 -0.49
N ILE A 58 -9.74 -2.46 -1.49
CA ILE A 58 -8.44 -1.78 -1.64
C ILE A 58 -8.59 -0.24 -1.74
N PRO A 59 -9.52 0.32 -2.54
CA PRO A 59 -9.76 1.76 -2.54
C PRO A 59 -10.12 2.35 -1.16
N ASP A 60 -10.92 1.62 -0.38
CA ASP A 60 -11.32 2.02 0.98
C ASP A 60 -10.12 2.03 1.93
N LEU A 61 -9.33 0.94 1.96
CA LEU A 61 -8.09 0.85 2.74
C LEU A 61 -7.10 1.98 2.36
N LEU A 62 -6.92 2.23 1.06
CA LEU A 62 -6.06 3.33 0.59
C LEU A 62 -6.59 4.69 1.03
N GLY A 63 -7.91 4.88 1.07
CA GLY A 63 -8.55 6.06 1.64
C GLY A 63 -8.17 6.26 3.11
N CYS A 64 -8.32 5.22 3.94
CA CYS A 64 -7.92 5.23 5.35
C CYS A 64 -6.43 5.57 5.54
N LEU A 65 -5.55 5.00 4.70
CA LEU A 65 -4.11 5.25 4.77
C LEU A 65 -3.74 6.68 4.32
N GLN A 66 -4.45 7.23 3.33
CA GLN A 66 -4.18 8.57 2.81
C GLN A 66 -4.34 9.66 3.86
N ASP A 67 -5.13 9.46 4.91
CA ASP A 67 -5.26 10.44 6.00
C ASP A 67 -3.92 10.72 6.69
N LYS A 68 -3.05 9.71 6.79
CA LYS A 68 -1.80 9.80 7.55
C LYS A 68 -0.54 9.68 6.70
N TYR A 69 -0.67 9.10 5.51
CA TYR A 69 0.46 8.77 4.65
C TYR A 69 0.32 9.38 3.25
N GLU A 70 1.44 9.78 2.67
CA GLU A 70 1.58 9.84 1.22
C GLU A 70 1.83 8.42 0.71
N ILE A 71 1.06 8.00 -0.30
CA ILE A 71 1.09 6.64 -0.83
C ILE A 71 1.83 6.62 -2.16
N TYR A 72 2.86 5.79 -2.25
CA TYR A 72 3.65 5.56 -3.45
C TYR A 72 3.48 4.10 -3.88
N LEU A 73 2.99 3.91 -5.10
CA LEU A 73 2.79 2.59 -5.68
C LEU A 73 4.02 2.21 -6.49
N GLU A 74 4.49 0.97 -6.34
CA GLU A 74 5.49 0.44 -7.26
C GLU A 74 4.85 0.30 -8.65
N TYR A 75 5.52 0.87 -9.65
CA TYR A 75 5.15 0.64 -11.04
C TYR A 75 6.00 -0.53 -11.54
N GLU A 76 5.37 -1.50 -12.21
CA GLU A 76 6.10 -2.41 -13.09
C GLU A 76 6.89 -1.55 -14.08
N LEU A 77 8.22 -1.58 -13.96
CA LEU A 77 9.09 -1.25 -15.07
C LEU A 77 8.78 -2.28 -16.15
N VAL A 78 7.91 -1.92 -17.10
CA VAL A 78 7.81 -2.66 -18.35
C VAL A 78 9.19 -2.56 -18.98
N GLU A 79 10.00 -3.61 -18.84
CA GLU A 79 11.20 -3.77 -19.64
C GLU A 79 10.73 -3.73 -21.09
N VAL A 80 10.96 -2.60 -21.74
CA VAL A 80 10.84 -2.53 -23.20
C VAL A 80 12.03 -3.34 -23.68
N SER A 81 11.86 -4.65 -23.84
CA SER A 81 12.80 -5.42 -24.63
C SER A 81 12.75 -4.79 -26.02
N CYS A 82 13.82 -4.08 -26.37
CA CYS A 82 14.04 -3.64 -27.73
C CYS A 82 13.97 -4.90 -28.59
N LEU A 83 12.92 -4.99 -29.40
CA LEU A 83 12.84 -5.97 -30.47
C LEU A 83 14.01 -5.68 -31.41
N ASP A 84 14.99 -6.57 -31.43
CA ASP A 84 15.99 -6.65 -32.50
C ASP A 84 15.32 -7.05 -33.83
#